data_AF-A0A4U5NKB6-F1
#
_entry.id   AF-A0A4U5NKB6-F1
#
_cell.length_a   1.000
_cell.length_b   1.000
_cell.length_c   1.000
_cell.angle_alpha   90.00
_cell.angle_beta   90.00
_cell.angle_gamma   90.00
#
_symmetry.space_group_name_H-M   'P 1'
#
loop_
_entity.id
_entity.type
_entity.pdbx_description
1 polymer ?
#
loop_
_entity_poly.entity_id
_entity_poly.type
_entity_poly.pdbx_seq_one_letter_code
_entity_poly.pdbx_strand_id
1 'polypeptide(L)'
;MLAISTGANYGTYYKYHLYPTLIHLPGTNDDPKAGTFRDFMFNYSKFNYYAAWIRCLPYIVGMLTGYYLQKFKNKRVKVHPIAAITGWVLATACALGCLFGIFNYMNGSTDWSVFTRASYNNFSRLGWGLSLAFLVVACQKGFGGPIKNIMSLKIFTPLSRISYCAYLVHYMMVYIFIAMWRQPLHYVTIFENYVHMAVACIVISYLFGMVWSLMFEIPFGKLEKMLIEALMDAFARRPKRI
;
A
#
# COMPACT_ATOMS: atom_id res chain seq x y z
N MET A 1 19.34 -7.11 5.36
CA MET A 1 18.44 -6.35 4.44
C MET A 1 17.68 -5.25 5.15
N LEU A 2 16.96 -5.51 6.25
CA LEU A 2 16.23 -4.47 7.01
C LEU A 2 17.15 -3.31 7.46
N ALA A 3 18.28 -3.62 8.10
CA ALA A 3 19.24 -2.60 8.54
C ALA A 3 19.81 -1.74 7.39
N ILE A 4 20.06 -2.35 6.23
CA ILE A 4 20.54 -1.65 5.03
C ILE A 4 19.45 -0.72 4.48
N SER A 5 18.21 -1.19 4.43
CA SER A 5 17.04 -0.40 4.04
C SER A 5 16.83 0.81 4.97
N THR A 6 16.91 0.58 6.28
CA THR A 6 16.81 1.64 7.29
C THR A 6 17.94 2.64 7.16
N GLY A 7 19.20 2.19 7.06
CA GLY A 7 20.35 3.07 6.83
C GLY A 7 20.22 3.92 5.56
N ALA A 8 19.81 3.31 4.44
CA ALA A 8 19.56 4.01 3.19
C ALA A 8 18.45 5.06 3.31
N ASN A 9 17.37 4.74 4.04
CA ASN A 9 16.29 5.70 4.31
C ASN A 9 16.81 6.90 5.12
N TYR A 10 17.52 6.68 6.23
CA TYR A 10 18.11 7.80 7.00
C TYR A 10 19.06 8.62 6.12
N GLY A 11 19.95 7.98 5.35
CA GLY A 11 20.86 8.68 4.44
C GLY A 11 20.14 9.58 3.42
N THR A 12 19.03 9.10 2.83
CA THR A 12 18.24 9.93 1.90
C THR A 12 17.56 11.12 2.57
N TYR A 13 17.04 10.94 3.79
CA TYR A 13 16.40 12.02 4.53
C TYR A 13 17.41 13.09 4.99
N TYR A 14 18.60 12.68 5.44
CA TYR A 14 19.67 13.62 5.80
C TYR A 14 20.27 14.34 4.58
N LYS A 15 20.29 13.73 3.40
CA LYS A 15 20.83 14.34 2.18
C LYS A 15 19.84 15.28 1.49
N TYR A 16 18.58 14.87 1.39
CA TYR A 16 17.56 15.57 0.57
C TYR A 16 16.49 16.27 1.40
N HIS A 17 16.58 16.25 2.73
CA HIS A 17 15.63 16.91 3.64
C HIS A 17 14.16 16.63 3.26
N LEU A 18 13.84 15.36 2.99
CA LEU A 18 12.55 14.94 2.44
C LEU A 18 11.43 15.07 3.46
N TYR A 19 10.30 15.68 3.07
CA TYR A 19 9.10 15.74 3.90
C TYR A 19 8.48 14.33 4.03
N PRO A 20 7.84 14.01 5.16
CA PRO A 20 7.22 12.69 5.35
C PRO A 20 6.01 12.48 4.41
N THR A 21 5.30 13.54 4.02
CA THR A 21 4.15 13.51 3.10
C THR A 21 4.33 14.48 1.93
N LEU A 22 3.63 14.20 0.83
CA LEU A 22 3.54 15.10 -0.34
C LEU A 22 2.62 16.30 -0.13
N ILE A 23 1.73 16.23 0.88
CA ILE A 23 0.72 17.26 1.16
C ILE A 23 1.35 18.53 1.72
N HIS A 24 2.50 18.40 2.39
CA HIS A 24 3.31 19.54 2.77
C HIS A 24 4.10 20.00 1.55
N LEU A 25 3.44 20.78 0.70
CA LEU A 25 4.08 21.54 -0.36
C LEU A 25 5.08 22.49 0.31
N PRO A 26 6.35 22.55 -0.13
CA PRO A 26 7.25 23.57 0.33
C PRO A 26 6.58 24.92 0.09
N GLY A 27 6.15 25.60 1.16
CA GLY A 27 5.89 27.03 1.10
C GLY A 27 7.19 27.67 0.65
N THR A 28 7.11 28.78 -0.08
CA THR A 28 8.27 29.49 -0.66
C THR A 28 9.34 29.91 0.34
N ASN A 29 9.18 29.62 1.63
CA ASN A 29 10.06 30.02 2.73
C ASN A 29 10.56 28.85 3.62
N ASP A 30 10.15 27.60 3.39
CA ASP A 30 10.48 26.49 4.30
C ASP A 30 11.59 25.61 3.72
N ASP A 31 12.81 25.91 4.20
CA ASP A 31 14.08 25.20 3.98
C ASP A 31 14.73 25.44 2.59
N PRO A 32 15.70 26.38 2.45
CA PRO A 32 16.37 26.70 1.18
C PRO A 32 17.16 25.53 0.57
N LYS A 33 17.28 24.41 1.29
CA LYS A 33 17.94 23.17 0.86
C LYS A 33 17.01 22.20 0.12
N ALA A 34 15.70 22.40 0.13
CA ALA A 34 14.74 21.52 -0.55
C ALA A 34 14.75 21.67 -2.08
N GLY A 35 15.40 22.73 -2.60
CA GLY A 35 15.46 23.04 -4.03
C GLY A 35 14.14 23.56 -4.58
N THR A 36 14.02 23.66 -5.91
CA THR A 36 12.78 24.05 -6.58
C THR A 36 11.67 23.04 -6.27
N PHE A 37 10.39 23.45 -6.28
CA PHE A 37 9.24 22.54 -6.15
C PHE A 37 9.36 21.29 -7.04
N ARG A 38 9.79 21.47 -8.30
CA ARG A 38 10.00 20.39 -9.25
C ARG A 38 11.09 19.41 -8.81
N ASP A 39 12.19 19.91 -8.25
CA ASP A 39 13.30 19.10 -7.77
C ASP A 39 12.90 18.31 -6.52
N PHE A 40 12.16 18.95 -5.61
CA PHE A 40 11.57 18.28 -4.46
C PHE A 40 10.65 17.13 -4.90
N MET A 41 9.71 17.39 -5.81
CA MET A 41 8.78 16.37 -6.32
C MET A 41 9.51 15.21 -7.00
N PHE A 42 10.54 15.51 -7.79
CA PHE A 42 11.36 14.49 -8.43
C PHE A 42 12.13 13.63 -7.41
N ASN A 43 12.79 14.27 -6.44
CA ASN A 43 13.54 13.59 -5.40
C ASN A 43 12.62 12.77 -4.47
N TYR A 44 11.47 13.31 -4.08
CA TYR A 44 10.48 12.58 -3.29
C TYR A 44 9.97 11.35 -4.05
N SER A 45 9.61 11.51 -5.33
CA SER A 45 9.15 10.40 -6.15
C SER A 45 10.23 9.33 -6.27
N LYS A 46 11.46 9.71 -6.58
CA LYS A 46 12.58 8.78 -6.77
C LYS A 46 12.99 8.06 -5.47
N PHE A 47 13.16 8.80 -4.38
CA PHE A 47 13.80 8.30 -3.17
C PHE A 47 12.84 7.90 -2.06
N ASN A 48 11.59 8.40 -2.06
CA ASN A 48 10.60 8.09 -1.01
C ASN A 48 9.42 7.26 -1.54
N TYR A 49 8.99 7.53 -2.77
CA TYR A 49 7.89 6.81 -3.40
C TYR A 49 8.36 5.53 -4.09
N TYR A 50 9.18 5.61 -5.13
CA TYR A 50 9.60 4.45 -5.96
C TYR A 50 10.79 3.66 -5.42
N ALA A 51 11.47 4.18 -4.41
CA ALA A 51 12.65 3.54 -3.82
C ALA A 51 12.38 2.11 -3.32
N ALA A 52 13.11 1.15 -3.89
CA ALA A 52 12.98 -0.26 -3.56
C ALA A 52 13.32 -0.55 -2.08
N TRP A 53 14.29 0.16 -1.50
CA TRP A 53 14.70 -0.06 -0.11
C TRP A 53 13.60 0.30 0.90
N ILE A 54 12.74 1.28 0.63
CA ILE A 54 11.67 1.64 1.56
C ILE A 54 10.46 0.70 1.38
N ARG A 55 10.25 0.19 0.16
CA ARG A 55 9.15 -0.74 -0.14
C ARG A 55 9.43 -2.20 0.24
N CYS A 56 10.69 -2.59 0.41
CA CYS A 56 11.02 -3.98 0.72
C CYS A 56 10.56 -4.43 2.11
N LEU A 57 10.43 -3.50 3.07
CA LEU A 57 10.02 -3.79 4.46
C LEU A 57 8.66 -4.53 4.52
N PRO A 58 7.54 -3.95 4.04
CA PRO A 58 6.24 -4.63 4.06
C PRO A 58 6.22 -5.88 3.18
N TYR A 59 7.00 -5.94 2.10
CA TYR A 59 7.08 -7.15 1.28
C TYR A 59 7.74 -8.31 2.01
N ILE A 60 8.82 -8.07 2.75
CA ILE A 60 9.47 -9.09 3.58
C ILE A 60 8.49 -9.60 4.65
N VAL A 61 7.79 -8.68 5.34
CA VAL A 61 6.77 -9.06 6.33
C VAL A 61 5.70 -9.93 5.68
N GLY A 62 5.13 -9.51 4.55
CA GLY A 62 4.11 -10.28 3.83
C GLY A 62 4.59 -11.67 3.39
N MET A 63 5.81 -11.78 2.85
CA MET A 63 6.40 -13.07 2.46
C MET A 63 6.58 -14.00 3.66
N LEU A 64 7.10 -13.49 4.79
CA LEU A 64 7.25 -14.25 6.02
C LEU A 64 5.91 -14.72 6.58
N THR A 65 4.90 -13.85 6.57
CA THR A 65 3.54 -14.19 6.98
C THR A 65 2.93 -15.27 6.09
N GLY A 66 3.08 -15.15 4.76
CA GLY A 66 2.63 -16.18 3.81
C GLY A 66 3.32 -17.52 4.04
N TYR A 67 4.64 -17.52 4.21
CA TYR A 67 5.42 -18.73 4.53
C TYR A 67 4.97 -19.38 5.85
N TYR A 68 4.76 -18.57 6.89
CA TYR A 68 4.21 -19.03 8.17
C TYR A 68 2.83 -19.68 8.00
N LEU A 69 1.92 -19.03 7.28
CA LEU A 69 0.58 -19.57 7.03
C LEU A 69 0.62 -20.88 6.25
N GLN A 70 1.51 -21.01 5.27
CA GLN A 70 1.68 -22.23 4.50
C GLN A 70 2.25 -23.37 5.37
N LYS A 71 3.31 -23.11 6.13
CA LYS A 71 3.96 -24.11 7.00
C LYS A 71 3.03 -24.63 8.09
N PHE A 72 2.16 -23.76 8.61
CA PHE A 72 1.24 -24.10 9.69
C PHE A 72 -0.20 -24.32 9.21
N LYS A 73 -0.46 -24.46 7.90
CA LYS A 73 -1.83 -24.49 7.32
C LYS A 73 -2.78 -25.45 8.04
N ASN A 74 -2.33 -26.67 8.32
CA ASN A 74 -3.15 -27.72 8.94
C ASN A 74 -3.13 -27.70 10.47
N LYS A 75 -2.32 -26.85 11.11
CA LYS A 75 -2.23 -26.77 12.56
C LYS A 75 -3.21 -25.72 13.09
N ARG A 76 -4.17 -26.16 13.91
CA ARG A 76 -5.02 -25.28 14.72
C ARG A 76 -4.18 -24.70 15.84
N VAL A 77 -3.99 -23.38 15.85
CA VAL A 77 -3.30 -22.68 16.92
C VAL A 77 -4.35 -22.37 17.99
N LYS A 78 -4.27 -23.03 19.14
CA LYS A 78 -5.07 -22.68 20.31
C LYS A 78 -4.38 -21.49 20.98
N VAL A 79 -4.90 -20.28 20.76
CA VAL A 79 -4.41 -19.06 21.40
C VAL A 79 -5.29 -18.79 22.63
N HIS A 80 -4.66 -18.48 23.76
CA HIS A 80 -5.40 -18.06 24.96
C HIS A 80 -6.16 -16.74 24.66
N PRO A 81 -7.43 -16.58 25.09
CA PRO A 81 -8.24 -15.42 24.74
C PRO A 81 -7.58 -14.08 25.12
N ILE A 82 -6.91 -14.02 26.27
CA ILE A 82 -6.14 -12.83 26.69
C ILE A 82 -5.03 -12.50 25.68
N ALA A 83 -4.28 -13.49 25.21
CA ALA A 83 -3.21 -13.28 24.24
C ALA A 83 -3.75 -12.85 22.86
N ALA A 84 -4.95 -13.30 22.49
CA ALA A 84 -5.62 -12.84 21.28
C ALA A 84 -6.05 -11.36 21.41
N ILE A 85 -6.66 -10.98 22.54
CA ILE A 85 -7.09 -9.60 22.81
C ILE A 85 -5.89 -8.66 22.85
N THR A 86 -4.82 -9.01 23.56
CA THR A 86 -3.62 -8.17 23.62
C THR A 86 -3.00 -8.00 22.24
N GLY A 87 -2.94 -9.06 21.42
CA GLY A 87 -2.48 -8.96 20.04
C GLY A 87 -3.32 -8.00 19.20
N TRP A 88 -4.65 -8.04 19.33
CA TRP A 88 -5.57 -7.13 18.65
C TRP A 88 -5.41 -5.68 19.10
N VAL A 89 -5.28 -5.44 20.40
CA VAL A 89 -5.06 -4.10 20.96
C VAL A 89 -3.72 -3.53 20.45
N LEU A 90 -2.65 -4.32 20.50
CA LEU A 90 -1.33 -3.89 20.03
C LEU A 90 -1.30 -3.64 18.52
N ALA A 91 -1.90 -4.52 17.71
CA ALA A 91 -1.97 -4.33 16.26
C ALA A 91 -2.80 -3.08 15.90
N THR A 92 -3.93 -2.87 16.59
CA THR A 92 -4.78 -1.70 16.34
C THR A 92 -4.10 -0.41 16.80
N ALA A 93 -3.48 -0.40 17.98
CA ALA A 93 -2.72 0.75 18.47
C ALA A 93 -1.54 1.08 17.55
N CYS A 94 -0.84 0.07 17.04
CA CYS A 94 0.24 0.26 16.07
C CYS A 94 -0.30 0.86 14.76
N ALA A 95 -1.38 0.32 14.19
CA ALA A 95 -2.01 0.84 12.98
C ALA A 95 -2.49 2.29 13.15
N LEU A 96 -3.16 2.60 14.26
CA LEU A 96 -3.61 3.96 14.58
C LEU A 96 -2.44 4.91 14.81
N GLY A 97 -1.38 4.46 15.49
CA GLY A 97 -0.15 5.25 15.67
C GLY A 97 0.55 5.55 14.34
N CYS A 98 0.54 4.60 13.39
CA CYS A 98 1.05 4.81 12.04
C CYS A 98 0.20 5.78 11.21
N LEU A 99 -1.10 5.93 11.51
CA LEU A 99 -2.01 6.81 10.79
C LEU A 99 -2.03 8.23 11.39
N PHE A 100 -2.22 8.32 12.70
CA PHE A 100 -2.37 9.58 13.42
C PHE A 100 -1.04 10.15 13.94
N GLY A 101 0.06 9.38 13.88
CA GLY A 101 1.37 9.84 14.35
C GLY A 101 1.85 11.11 13.67
N ILE A 102 1.42 11.38 12.44
CA ILE A 102 1.77 12.58 11.67
C ILE A 102 0.83 13.77 11.88
N PHE A 103 -0.26 13.62 12.63
CA PHE A 103 -1.32 14.62 12.74
C PHE A 103 -0.81 15.98 13.26
N ASN A 104 -0.05 15.99 14.37
CA ASN A 104 0.49 17.22 14.95
C ASN A 104 1.49 17.93 14.02
N TYR A 105 2.23 17.16 13.23
CA TYR A 105 3.15 17.67 12.21
C TYR A 105 2.37 18.33 11.06
N MET A 106 1.30 17.69 10.59
CA MET A 106 0.46 18.24 9.52
C MET A 106 -0.33 19.47 9.95
N ASN A 107 -0.70 19.57 11.23
CA ASN A 107 -1.39 20.73 11.78
C ASN A 107 -0.45 21.93 12.03
N GLY A 108 0.84 21.82 11.67
CA GLY A 108 1.85 22.87 11.87
C GLY A 108 2.17 23.14 13.35
N SER A 109 1.74 22.26 14.26
CA SER A 109 1.92 22.45 15.71
C SER A 109 3.28 21.98 16.21
N THR A 110 4.04 21.24 15.40
CA THR A 110 5.36 20.74 15.78
C THR A 110 6.26 20.56 14.56
N ASP A 111 7.43 21.19 14.57
CA ASP A 111 8.47 20.94 13.58
C ASP A 111 9.25 19.67 13.92
N TRP A 112 9.27 18.73 12.99
CA TRP A 112 9.99 17.49 13.16
C TRP A 112 11.44 17.61 12.69
N SER A 113 12.36 17.16 13.54
CA SER A 113 13.73 16.94 13.14
C SER A 113 13.81 15.96 11.94
N VAL A 114 14.88 16.07 11.15
CA VAL A 114 15.14 15.14 10.03
C VAL A 114 15.17 13.69 10.51
N PHE A 115 15.69 13.45 11.72
CA PHE A 115 15.69 12.14 12.35
C PHE A 115 14.26 11.62 12.60
N THR A 116 13.39 12.44 13.16
CA THR A 116 11.98 12.09 13.42
C THR A 116 11.24 11.78 12.13
N ARG A 117 11.43 12.61 11.08
CA ARG A 117 10.83 12.40 9.75
C ARG A 117 11.27 11.09 9.11
N ALA A 118 12.58 10.81 9.14
CA ALA A 118 13.14 9.58 8.61
C ALA A 118 12.65 8.34 9.38
N SER A 119 12.61 8.43 10.71
CA SER A 119 12.13 7.35 11.59
C SER A 119 10.67 7.04 11.31
N TYR A 120 9.83 8.07 11.27
CA TYR A 120 8.41 7.92 10.96
C TYR A 120 8.21 7.21 9.62
N ASN A 121 8.91 7.62 8.55
CA ASN A 121 8.76 7.01 7.24
C ASN A 121 9.14 5.53 7.19
N ASN A 122 10.15 5.11 7.95
CA ASN A 122 10.58 3.71 7.99
C ASN A 122 9.64 2.85 8.85
N PHE A 123 9.43 3.28 10.10
CA PHE A 123 8.70 2.49 11.08
C PHE A 123 7.19 2.48 10.86
N SER A 124 6.61 3.56 10.31
CA SER A 124 5.16 3.57 10.00
C SER A 124 4.80 2.51 8.96
N ARG A 125 5.62 2.35 7.90
CA ARG A 125 5.40 1.34 6.85
C ARG A 125 5.60 -0.07 7.39
N LEU A 126 6.61 -0.27 8.23
CA LEU A 126 6.87 -1.56 8.88
C LEU A 126 5.75 -1.92 9.87
N GLY A 127 5.36 -0.99 10.73
CA GLY A 127 4.30 -1.15 11.73
C GLY A 127 2.94 -1.41 11.09
N TRP A 128 2.61 -0.70 10.01
CA TRP A 128 1.43 -0.95 9.21
C TRP A 128 1.45 -2.37 8.60
N GLY A 129 2.58 -2.77 8.01
CA GLY A 129 2.76 -4.12 7.46
C GLY A 129 2.61 -5.23 8.52
N LEU A 130 3.18 -5.04 9.72
CA LEU A 130 3.04 -5.97 10.85
C LEU A 130 1.60 -6.05 11.37
N SER A 131 0.90 -4.92 11.44
CA SER A 131 -0.49 -4.86 11.87
C SER A 131 -1.40 -5.62 10.90
N LEU A 132 -1.19 -5.44 9.58
CA LEU A 132 -1.89 -6.21 8.56
C LEU A 132 -1.51 -7.70 8.59
N ALA A 133 -0.24 -8.04 8.82
CA ALA A 133 0.19 -9.43 8.96
C ALA A 133 -0.52 -10.12 10.13
N PHE A 134 -0.64 -9.45 11.28
CA PHE A 134 -1.39 -9.95 12.43
C PHE A 134 -2.87 -10.15 12.09
N LEU A 135 -3.51 -9.16 11.44
CA LEU A 135 -4.90 -9.25 10.97
C LEU A 135 -5.14 -10.49 10.11
N VAL A 136 -4.29 -10.73 9.11
CA VAL A 136 -4.40 -11.89 8.21
C VAL A 136 -4.25 -13.20 8.97
N VAL A 137 -3.25 -13.30 9.85
CA VAL A 137 -3.03 -14.49 10.68
C VAL A 137 -4.22 -14.74 11.61
N ALA A 138 -4.76 -13.70 12.24
CA ALA A 138 -5.91 -13.79 13.13
C ALA A 138 -7.15 -14.32 12.40
N CYS A 139 -7.44 -13.79 11.21
CA CYS A 139 -8.57 -14.22 10.38
C CYS A 139 -8.41 -15.69 9.97
N GLN A 140 -7.21 -16.11 9.54
CA GLN A 140 -6.98 -17.46 9.04
C GLN A 140 -6.91 -18.52 10.15
N LYS A 141 -6.37 -18.17 11.32
CA LYS A 141 -6.24 -19.09 12.46
C LYS A 141 -7.48 -19.16 13.35
N GLY A 142 -8.48 -18.32 13.11
CA GLY A 142 -9.79 -18.41 13.75
C GLY A 142 -9.94 -17.61 15.03
N PHE A 143 -8.97 -16.76 15.39
CA PHE A 143 -9.10 -15.78 16.48
C PHE A 143 -9.41 -14.36 15.95
N GLY A 144 -9.95 -14.28 14.73
CA GLY A 144 -10.33 -13.03 14.08
C GLY A 144 -11.69 -12.45 14.47
N GLY A 145 -12.48 -13.19 15.26
CA GLY A 145 -13.78 -12.74 15.78
C GLY A 145 -14.70 -12.13 14.69
N PRO A 146 -15.34 -10.97 14.94
CA PRO A 146 -16.27 -10.36 13.98
C PRO A 146 -15.58 -9.83 12.72
N ILE A 147 -14.30 -9.43 12.80
CA ILE A 147 -13.54 -8.90 11.66
C ILE A 147 -13.39 -9.97 10.58
N LYS A 148 -13.23 -11.24 10.98
CA LYS A 148 -13.22 -12.37 10.03
C LYS A 148 -14.51 -12.43 9.21
N ASN A 149 -15.67 -12.23 9.83
CA ASN A 149 -16.97 -12.31 9.14
C ASN A 149 -17.11 -11.22 8.08
N ILE A 150 -16.64 -10.00 8.40
CA ILE A 150 -16.61 -8.88 7.44
C ILE A 150 -15.66 -9.24 6.30
N MET A 151 -14.43 -9.68 6.61
CA MET A 151 -13.44 -10.01 5.59
C MET A 151 -13.82 -11.23 4.72
N SER A 152 -14.71 -12.11 5.19
CA SER A 152 -15.22 -13.24 4.40
C SER A 152 -16.49 -12.93 3.60
N LEU A 153 -16.93 -11.67 3.53
CA LEU A 153 -18.09 -11.29 2.72
C LEU A 153 -17.82 -11.54 1.22
N LYS A 154 -18.79 -12.17 0.55
CA LYS A 154 -18.71 -12.50 -0.88
C LYS A 154 -18.60 -11.27 -1.78
N ILE A 155 -19.07 -10.10 -1.33
CA ILE A 155 -18.99 -8.85 -2.07
C ILE A 155 -17.54 -8.43 -2.39
N PHE A 156 -16.58 -8.83 -1.55
CA PHE A 156 -15.16 -8.55 -1.78
C PHE A 156 -14.53 -9.44 -2.85
N THR A 157 -15.17 -10.54 -3.25
CA THR A 157 -14.64 -11.46 -4.27
C THR A 157 -14.60 -10.84 -5.67
N PRO A 158 -15.69 -10.27 -6.23
CA PRO A 158 -15.61 -9.59 -7.52
C PRO A 158 -14.72 -8.33 -7.44
N LEU A 159 -14.79 -7.59 -6.33
CA LEU A 159 -13.99 -6.38 -6.15
C LEU A 159 -12.48 -6.66 -6.13
N SER A 160 -12.06 -7.75 -5.49
CA SER A 160 -10.65 -8.15 -5.46
C SER A 160 -10.13 -8.57 -6.82
N ARG A 161 -10.95 -9.19 -7.67
CA ARG A 161 -10.57 -9.58 -9.04
C ARG A 161 -10.29 -8.36 -9.93
N ILE A 162 -11.11 -7.31 -9.83
CA ILE A 162 -10.94 -6.09 -10.64
C ILE A 162 -9.95 -5.08 -10.02
N SER A 163 -9.48 -5.32 -8.79
CA SER A 163 -8.63 -4.39 -8.05
C SER A 163 -7.32 -4.07 -8.76
N TYR A 164 -6.75 -5.01 -9.51
CA TYR A 164 -5.53 -4.80 -10.29
C TYR A 164 -5.77 -3.81 -11.43
N CYS A 165 -6.80 -4.04 -12.25
CA CYS A 165 -7.16 -3.12 -13.33
C CYS A 165 -7.57 -1.74 -12.79
N ALA A 166 -8.34 -1.71 -11.69
CA ALA A 166 -8.67 -0.46 -11.01
C ALA A 166 -7.40 0.28 -10.54
N TYR A 167 -6.39 -0.44 -10.02
CA TYR A 167 -5.10 0.14 -9.63
C TYR A 167 -4.29 0.66 -10.84
N LEU A 168 -4.41 0.10 -12.04
CA LEU A 168 -3.75 0.69 -13.19
C LEU A 168 -4.40 2.01 -13.61
N VAL A 169 -5.73 2.06 -13.59
CA VAL A 169 -6.50 3.21 -14.08
C VAL A 169 -6.62 4.34 -13.04
N HIS A 170 -6.58 4.03 -11.74
CA HIS A 170 -6.85 5.03 -10.70
C HIS A 170 -5.94 6.25 -10.76
N TYR A 171 -4.65 6.10 -11.11
CA TYR A 171 -3.72 7.22 -11.12
C TYR A 171 -4.10 8.24 -12.21
N MET A 172 -4.57 7.75 -13.37
CA MET A 172 -5.10 8.61 -14.43
C MET A 172 -6.39 9.31 -13.96
N MET A 173 -7.28 8.59 -13.27
CA MET A 173 -8.52 9.17 -12.74
C MET A 173 -8.21 10.27 -11.72
N VAL A 174 -7.36 10.00 -10.73
CA VAL A 174 -6.95 11.01 -9.74
C VAL A 174 -6.38 12.26 -10.42
N TYR A 175 -5.55 12.10 -11.46
CA TYR A 175 -5.01 13.24 -12.20
C TYR A 175 -6.11 14.06 -12.90
N ILE A 176 -7.06 13.40 -13.57
CA ILE A 176 -8.20 14.06 -14.22
C ILE A 176 -9.03 14.82 -13.19
N PHE A 177 -9.35 14.20 -12.04
CA PHE A 177 -10.12 14.83 -10.97
C PHE A 177 -9.42 16.06 -10.40
N ILE A 178 -8.10 15.99 -10.16
CA ILE A 178 -7.32 17.14 -9.69
C ILE A 178 -7.27 18.24 -10.76
N ALA A 179 -7.11 17.89 -12.04
CA ALA A 179 -7.07 18.87 -13.14
C ALA A 179 -8.43 19.56 -13.39
N MET A 180 -9.53 18.87 -13.11
CA MET A 180 -10.88 19.44 -13.15
C MET A 180 -11.18 20.34 -11.96
N TRP A 181 -10.45 20.15 -10.85
CA TRP A 181 -10.64 20.92 -9.63
C TRP A 181 -10.13 22.34 -9.80
N ARG A 182 -11.02 23.32 -9.69
CA ARG A 182 -10.72 24.75 -9.90
C ARG A 182 -10.48 25.54 -8.61
N GLN A 183 -10.78 24.97 -7.46
CA GLN A 183 -10.52 25.57 -6.15
C GLN A 183 -9.23 25.05 -5.53
N PRO A 184 -8.43 25.89 -4.86
CA PRO A 184 -7.20 25.41 -4.26
C PRO A 184 -7.53 24.56 -3.02
N LEU A 185 -6.79 23.45 -2.87
CA LEU A 185 -7.09 22.36 -1.91
C LEU A 185 -7.15 22.80 -0.44
N HIS A 186 -6.66 23.99 -0.10
CA HIS A 186 -6.63 24.52 1.27
C HIS A 186 -7.97 25.12 1.74
N TYR A 187 -8.92 25.41 0.86
CA TYR A 187 -10.26 25.92 1.24
C TYR A 187 -11.34 24.83 1.33
N VAL A 188 -10.96 23.57 1.18
CA VAL A 188 -11.89 22.45 1.04
C VAL A 188 -12.03 21.74 2.38
N THR A 189 -13.27 21.52 2.83
CA THR A 189 -13.51 20.81 4.10
C THR A 189 -13.07 19.35 4.00
N ILE A 190 -12.61 18.74 5.11
CA ILE A 190 -12.24 17.31 5.17
C ILE A 190 -13.35 16.43 4.56
N PHE A 191 -14.61 16.75 4.84
CA PHE A 191 -15.77 16.05 4.29
C PHE A 191 -15.84 16.09 2.77
N GLU A 192 -15.60 17.25 2.16
CA GLU A 192 -15.62 17.39 0.70
C GLU A 192 -14.46 16.64 0.04
N ASN A 193 -13.25 16.71 0.62
CA ASN A 193 -12.10 15.98 0.10
C ASN A 193 -12.27 14.45 0.22
N TYR A 194 -12.61 13.93 1.39
CA TYR A 194 -12.69 12.48 1.61
C TYR A 194 -14.00 11.85 1.13
N VAL A 195 -15.12 12.55 1.22
CA VAL A 195 -16.43 11.97 0.84
C VAL A 195 -16.76 12.27 -0.61
N HIS A 196 -16.51 13.49 -1.11
CA HIS A 196 -16.89 13.84 -2.48
C HIS A 196 -15.82 13.44 -3.48
N MET A 197 -14.55 13.78 -3.23
CA MET A 197 -13.48 13.45 -4.17
C MET A 197 -13.07 11.97 -4.08
N ALA A 198 -12.68 11.49 -2.89
CA ALA A 198 -12.08 10.16 -2.81
C ALA A 198 -13.07 9.04 -3.15
N VAL A 199 -14.31 9.11 -2.67
CA VAL A 199 -15.34 8.11 -3.00
C VAL A 199 -15.67 8.13 -4.49
N ALA A 200 -15.85 9.31 -5.10
CA ALA A 200 -16.11 9.41 -6.53
C ALA A 200 -14.94 8.86 -7.36
N CYS A 201 -13.71 9.22 -7.01
CA CYS A 201 -12.50 8.67 -7.62
C CYS A 201 -12.46 7.14 -7.53
N ILE A 202 -12.75 6.56 -6.36
CA ILE A 202 -12.74 5.11 -6.16
C ILE A 202 -13.81 4.45 -7.03
N VAL A 203 -15.06 4.92 -6.98
CA VAL A 203 -16.17 4.35 -7.73
C VAL A 203 -15.87 4.39 -9.24
N ILE A 204 -15.45 5.55 -9.75
CA ILE A 204 -15.15 5.71 -11.17
C ILE A 204 -13.93 4.86 -11.57
N SER A 205 -12.89 4.79 -10.75
CA SER A 205 -11.73 3.94 -11.02
C SER A 205 -12.09 2.45 -11.09
N TYR A 206 -13.02 1.98 -10.25
CA TYR A 206 -13.51 0.60 -10.31
C TYR A 206 -14.41 0.34 -11.51
N LEU A 207 -15.23 1.31 -11.93
CA LEU A 207 -16.04 1.20 -13.15
C LEU A 207 -15.16 1.12 -14.40
N PHE A 208 -14.19 2.02 -14.55
CA PHE A 208 -13.24 1.95 -15.67
C PHE A 208 -12.33 0.72 -15.57
N GLY A 209 -11.89 0.35 -14.37
CA GLY A 209 -11.13 -0.87 -14.13
C GLY A 209 -11.90 -2.14 -14.55
N MET A 210 -13.21 -2.16 -14.37
CA MET A 210 -14.07 -3.24 -14.88
C MET A 210 -14.06 -3.29 -16.40
N VAL A 211 -14.27 -2.16 -17.08
CA VAL A 211 -14.22 -2.09 -18.55
C VAL A 211 -12.85 -2.56 -19.06
N TRP A 212 -11.77 -2.10 -18.44
CA TRP A 212 -10.41 -2.51 -18.77
C TRP A 212 -10.17 -4.01 -18.60
N SER A 213 -10.66 -4.58 -17.50
CA SER A 213 -10.55 -6.01 -17.22
C SER A 213 -11.29 -6.85 -18.26
N LEU A 214 -12.51 -6.43 -18.65
CA LEU A 214 -13.31 -7.11 -19.66
C LEU A 214 -12.67 -7.04 -21.07
N MET A 215 -12.06 -5.91 -21.43
CA MET A 215 -11.46 -5.70 -22.75
C MET A 215 -10.09 -6.34 -22.90
N PHE A 216 -9.26 -6.32 -21.86
CA PHE A 216 -7.85 -6.71 -21.96
C PHE A 216 -7.50 -7.88 -21.04
N GLU A 217 -7.73 -7.78 -19.73
CA GLU A 217 -7.27 -8.80 -18.79
C GLU A 217 -7.87 -10.19 -19.06
N ILE A 218 -9.18 -10.28 -19.26
CA ILE A 218 -9.88 -11.56 -19.47
C ILE A 218 -9.54 -12.16 -20.85
N PRO A 219 -9.61 -11.42 -21.97
CA PRO A 219 -9.28 -11.98 -23.29
C PRO A 219 -7.81 -12.43 -23.37
N PHE A 220 -6.87 -11.61 -22.89
CA PHE A 220 -5.45 -11.97 -22.91
C PHE A 220 -5.16 -13.14 -21.97
N GLY A 221 -5.79 -13.19 -20.79
CA GLY A 221 -5.64 -14.34 -19.88
C GLY A 221 -6.17 -15.66 -20.47
N LYS A 222 -7.16 -15.61 -21.37
CA LYS A 222 -7.61 -16.80 -22.13
C LYS A 222 -6.62 -17.15 -23.25
N LEU A 223 -6.14 -16.17 -24.00
CA LEU A 223 -5.16 -16.38 -25.06
C LEU A 223 -3.85 -16.97 -24.52
N GLU A 224 -3.37 -16.48 -23.38
CA GLU A 224 -2.17 -17.00 -22.71
C GLU A 224 -2.34 -18.49 -22.35
N LYS A 225 -3.47 -18.87 -21.76
CA LYS A 225 -3.76 -20.27 -21.43
C LYS A 225 -3.77 -21.15 -22.68
N MET A 226 -4.45 -20.72 -23.74
CA MET A 226 -4.49 -21.47 -25.01
C MET A 226 -3.10 -21.60 -25.63
N LEU A 227 -2.28 -20.54 -25.57
CA LEU A 227 -0.91 -20.56 -26.07
C LEU A 227 -0.02 -21.53 -25.26
N ILE A 228 -0.13 -21.52 -23.93
CA ILE A 228 0.64 -22.44 -23.06
C ILE A 228 0.23 -23.89 -23.33
N GLU A 229 -1.06 -24.18 -23.45
CA GLU A 229 -1.57 -25.51 -23.79
C GLU A 229 -1.05 -25.97 -25.16
N ALA A 230 -1.13 -25.11 -26.18
CA ALA A 230 -0.61 -25.42 -27.51
C ALA A 230 0.91 -25.67 -27.52
N LEU A 231 1.68 -24.89 -26.74
CA LEU A 231 3.12 -25.10 -26.60
C LEU A 231 3.43 -26.41 -25.87
N MET A 232 2.74 -26.70 -24.77
CA MET A 232 2.91 -27.95 -24.03
C MET A 232 2.61 -29.18 -24.90
N ASP A 233 1.54 -29.14 -25.70
CA ASP A 233 1.20 -30.18 -26.65
C ASP A 233 2.28 -30.34 -27.74
N ALA A 234 2.80 -29.24 -28.28
CA ALA A 234 3.89 -29.28 -29.25
C ALA A 234 5.18 -29.88 -28.67
N PHE A 235 5.50 -29.59 -27.40
CA PHE A 235 6.63 -30.20 -26.70
C PHE A 235 6.41 -31.69 -26.41
N ALA A 236 5.19 -32.09 -26.03
CA ALA A 236 4.85 -33.49 -25.77
C ALA A 236 4.90 -34.36 -27.04
N ARG A 237 4.64 -33.77 -28.22
CA ARG A 237 4.69 -34.45 -29.52
C ARG A 237 6.09 -34.56 -30.13
N ARG A 238 7.14 -33.98 -29.52
CA ARG A 238 8.52 -34.17 -30.03
C ARG A 238 8.98 -35.62 -29.75
N PRO A 239 9.29 -36.44 -30.78
CA PRO A 239 9.80 -37.79 -30.56
C PRO A 239 11.13 -37.72 -29.83
N LYS A 240 11.31 -38.59 -28.82
CA LYS A 240 12.62 -38.80 -28.19
C LYS A 240 13.59 -39.22 -29.29
N ARG A 241 14.54 -38.35 -29.64
CA ARG A 241 15.71 -38.75 -30.44
C ARG A 241 16.47 -39.80 -29.62
N ILE A 242 16.38 -41.05 -30.06
CA ILE A 242 17.27 -42.16 -29.69
C ILE A 242 18.62 -41.89 -30.37
#